data_AF-A0A521JXI9-F1
#
_entry.id   AF-A0A521JXI9-F1
#
_cell.length_a   1.000
_cell.length_b   1.000
_cell.length_c   1.000
_cell.angle_alpha   90.00
_cell.angle_beta   90.00
_cell.angle_gamma   90.00
#
_symmetry.space_group_name_H-M   'P 1'
#
loop_
_entity.id
_entity.type
_entity.pdbx_description
1 polymer ?
#
loop_
_entity_poly.entity_id
_entity_poly.type
_entity_poly.pdbx_seq_one_letter_code
_entity_poly.pdbx_strand_id
1 'polypeptide(L)'
;MNWRKLWQSASQWFKGRQVLVSEQVDEIPDCLAKGKLYLLGEGRHLWAVAMQCPCSCGGIIHLNLLPDARPCWRLIHHRDGTMSLTPSIWRQGGCRSHFFIRNNRVEWFRPAGLASGGI
;
A
#
# COMPACT_ATOMS: atom_id res chain seq x y z
N MET A 1 23.55 29.90 -11.60
CA MET A 1 23.05 29.54 -10.26
C MET A 1 21.59 29.08 -10.36
N ASN A 2 21.32 27.80 -10.63
CA ASN A 2 19.96 27.25 -10.67
C ASN A 2 19.89 26.00 -9.79
N TRP A 3 19.64 26.24 -8.51
CA TRP A 3 19.85 25.34 -7.38
C TRP A 3 18.63 24.44 -7.06
N ARG A 4 17.58 24.50 -7.89
CA ARG A 4 16.29 23.81 -7.68
C ARG A 4 16.20 22.40 -8.28
N LYS A 5 17.28 21.85 -8.82
CA LYS A 5 17.28 20.52 -9.49
C LYS A 5 18.23 19.48 -8.89
N LEU A 6 18.77 19.72 -7.70
CA LEU A 6 19.68 18.77 -7.02
C LEU A 6 19.06 18.05 -5.81
N TRP A 7 17.74 18.16 -5.60
CA TRP A 7 17.07 17.59 -4.42
C TRP A 7 16.07 16.47 -4.72
N GLN A 8 15.93 16.02 -5.97
CA GLN A 8 14.94 14.99 -6.33
C GLN A 8 15.50 13.57 -6.56
N SER A 9 16.82 13.39 -6.47
CA SER A 9 17.45 12.10 -6.82
C SER A 9 17.99 11.31 -5.62
N ALA A 10 18.06 11.90 -4.42
CA ALA A 10 18.47 11.19 -3.20
C ALA A 10 17.31 10.83 -2.26
N SER A 11 16.12 11.43 -2.43
CA SER A 11 14.99 11.22 -1.50
C SER A 11 14.22 9.90 -1.72
N GLN A 12 14.55 9.14 -2.77
CA GLN A 12 13.98 7.82 -3.02
C GLN A 12 14.78 6.68 -2.39
N TRP A 13 16.00 6.95 -1.93
CA TRP A 13 16.85 5.98 -1.22
C TRP A 13 16.50 5.88 0.28
N PHE A 14 15.87 6.92 0.83
CA PHE A 14 15.50 7.03 2.25
C PHE A 14 13.99 7.11 2.52
N LYS A 15 13.12 6.87 1.53
CA LYS A 15 11.70 6.60 1.81
C LYS A 15 11.62 5.23 2.49
N GLY A 16 11.86 5.27 3.80
CA GLY A 16 11.92 4.15 4.71
C GLY A 16 10.81 3.17 4.39
N ARG A 17 11.22 1.90 4.35
CA ARG A 17 10.42 0.71 4.11
C ARG A 17 9.18 0.76 5.01
N GLN A 18 8.10 1.41 4.55
CA GLN A 18 6.94 1.75 5.36
C GLN A 18 6.39 0.47 5.93
N VAL A 19 6.55 0.31 7.25
CA VAL A 19 5.97 -0.81 7.98
C VAL A 19 4.53 -0.45 8.27
N LEU A 20 3.63 -1.34 7.91
CA LEU A 20 2.20 -1.22 8.08
C LEU A 20 1.79 -1.94 9.35
N VAL A 21 0.92 -1.31 10.12
CA VAL A 21 0.29 -1.93 11.29
C VAL A 21 -1.14 -2.28 10.93
N SER A 22 -1.53 -3.53 11.13
CA SER A 22 -2.91 -3.95 10.93
C SER A 22 -3.75 -3.71 12.17
N GLU A 23 -5.00 -3.34 11.95
CA GLU A 23 -6.01 -3.12 12.98
C GLU A 23 -7.32 -3.70 12.45
N GLN A 24 -7.92 -4.65 13.17
CA GLN A 24 -9.23 -5.18 12.81
C GLN A 24 -10.31 -4.27 13.37
N VAL A 25 -11.28 -3.91 12.53
CA VAL A 25 -12.38 -3.00 12.87
C VAL A 25 -13.68 -3.50 12.25
N ASP A 26 -14.78 -3.26 12.93
CA ASP A 26 -16.12 -3.58 12.39
C ASP A 26 -16.59 -2.49 11.41
N GLU A 27 -16.16 -1.24 11.63
CA GLU A 27 -16.50 -0.08 10.81
C GLU A 27 -15.25 0.73 10.45
N ILE A 28 -15.25 1.37 9.27
CA ILE A 28 -14.13 2.22 8.82
C ILE A 28 -14.11 3.50 9.67
N PRO A 29 -12.99 3.88 10.29
CA PRO A 29 -12.89 5.15 11.01
C PRO A 29 -13.06 6.35 10.07
N ASP A 30 -13.58 7.46 10.59
CA ASP A 30 -13.72 8.72 9.84
C ASP A 30 -12.38 9.21 9.25
N CYS A 31 -11.28 8.95 9.95
CA CYS A 31 -9.93 9.33 9.56
C CYS A 31 -8.98 8.13 9.59
N LEU A 32 -8.53 7.68 8.41
CA LEU A 32 -7.54 6.61 8.31
C LEU A 32 -6.13 7.13 8.58
N ALA A 33 -5.45 6.54 9.56
CA ALA A 33 -4.07 6.87 9.87
C ALA A 33 -3.10 6.36 8.78
N LYS A 34 -2.09 7.17 8.47
CA LYS A 34 -1.01 6.78 7.56
C LYS A 34 -0.24 5.59 8.14
N GLY A 35 0.01 4.57 7.33
CA GLY A 35 0.73 3.38 7.77
C GLY A 35 -0.11 2.36 8.53
N LYS A 36 -1.44 2.53 8.57
CA LYS A 36 -2.34 1.48 9.06
C LYS A 36 -3.06 0.76 7.94
N LEU A 37 -3.32 -0.53 8.17
CA LEU A 37 -4.22 -1.38 7.38
C LEU A 37 -5.43 -1.71 8.25
N TYR A 38 -6.58 -1.16 7.90
CA TYR A 38 -7.83 -1.46 8.59
C TYR A 38 -8.44 -2.70 7.94
N LEU A 39 -8.47 -3.80 8.69
CA LEU A 39 -9.06 -5.07 8.27
C LEU A 39 -10.52 -5.08 8.71
N LEU A 40 -11.42 -4.98 7.74
CA LEU A 40 -12.84 -4.91 8.02
C LEU A 40 -13.43 -6.31 8.07
N GLY A 41 -13.99 -6.66 9.22
CA GLY A 41 -14.60 -7.95 9.43
C GLY A 41 -14.66 -8.37 10.88
N GLU A 42 -15.41 -9.43 11.13
CA GLU A 42 -15.62 -10.00 12.45
C GLU A 42 -14.88 -11.34 12.60
N GLY A 43 -14.11 -11.49 13.68
CA GLY A 43 -13.33 -12.70 13.95
C GLY A 43 -12.41 -13.07 12.79
N ARG A 44 -12.67 -14.22 12.15
CA ARG A 44 -11.88 -14.70 10.99
C ARG A 44 -12.48 -14.32 9.63
N HIS A 45 -13.65 -13.68 9.61
CA HIS A 45 -14.36 -13.34 8.40
C HIS A 45 -14.10 -11.89 8.02
N LEU A 46 -13.16 -11.67 7.11
CA LEU A 46 -12.79 -10.33 6.62
C LEU A 46 -13.40 -10.09 5.24
N TRP A 47 -14.09 -8.96 5.07
CA TRP A 47 -14.74 -8.58 3.81
C TRP A 47 -13.98 -7.49 3.05
N ALA A 48 -13.21 -6.64 3.73
CA ALA A 48 -12.45 -5.58 3.07
C ALA A 48 -11.18 -5.17 3.81
N VAL A 49 -10.31 -4.45 3.12
CA VAL A 49 -9.21 -3.68 3.70
C VAL A 49 -9.33 -2.23 3.29
N ALA A 50 -9.16 -1.32 4.23
CA ALA A 50 -9.05 0.11 3.95
C ALA A 50 -7.71 0.66 4.42
N MET A 51 -7.12 1.56 3.64
CA MET A 51 -5.87 2.22 3.99
C MET A 51 -5.74 3.57 3.30
N GLN A 52 -4.94 4.47 3.89
CA GLN A 52 -4.48 5.63 3.16
C GLN A 52 -3.42 5.20 2.12
N CYS A 53 -3.46 5.79 0.92
CA CYS A 53 -2.45 5.57 -0.10
C CYS A 53 -1.06 5.78 0.53
N PRO A 54 -0.12 4.81 0.40
CA PRO A 54 1.22 4.96 0.96
C PRO A 54 2.05 6.04 0.24
N CYS A 55 1.54 6.54 -0.88
CA CYS A 55 2.01 7.77 -1.47
C CYS A 55 1.69 8.99 -0.58
N SER A 56 2.12 10.18 -0.97
CA SER A 56 1.82 11.42 -0.24
C SER A 56 0.50 12.08 -0.66
N CYS A 57 -0.33 11.46 -1.50
CA CYS A 57 -1.55 12.10 -2.01
C CYS A 57 -2.72 12.07 -1.03
N GLY A 58 -2.63 11.27 0.04
CA GLY A 58 -3.66 11.16 1.07
C GLY A 58 -4.95 10.44 0.67
N GLY A 59 -5.09 10.02 -0.59
CA GLY A 59 -6.29 9.31 -1.07
C GLY A 59 -6.49 7.97 -0.37
N ILE A 60 -7.75 7.60 -0.12
CA ILE A 60 -8.11 6.34 0.51
C ILE A 60 -8.18 5.22 -0.54
N ILE A 61 -7.73 4.03 -0.16
CA ILE A 61 -7.80 2.81 -0.95
C ILE A 61 -8.67 1.81 -0.19
N HIS A 62 -9.70 1.32 -0.86
CA HIS A 62 -10.53 0.21 -0.40
C HIS A 62 -10.25 -1.02 -1.26
N LEU A 63 -10.03 -2.16 -0.63
CA LEU A 63 -9.75 -3.43 -1.28
C LEU A 63 -10.80 -4.43 -0.83
N ASN A 64 -11.48 -5.05 -1.79
CA ASN A 64 -12.44 -6.11 -1.52
C ASN A 64 -11.70 -7.44 -1.22
N LEU A 65 -12.11 -8.15 -0.17
CA LEU A 65 -11.61 -9.49 0.16
C LEU A 65 -12.61 -10.60 -0.18
N LEU A 66 -13.87 -10.25 -0.49
CA LEU A 66 -14.89 -11.24 -0.83
C LEU A 66 -14.65 -11.80 -2.24
N PRO A 67 -14.72 -13.14 -2.43
CA PRO A 67 -14.38 -13.78 -3.69
C PRO A 67 -15.41 -13.52 -4.82
N ASP A 68 -16.59 -13.02 -4.48
CA ASP A 68 -17.74 -12.89 -5.40
C ASP A 68 -17.66 -11.63 -6.27
N ALA A 69 -16.80 -10.67 -5.91
CA ALA A 69 -16.58 -9.44 -6.67
C ALA A 69 -15.11 -9.30 -7.09
N ARG A 70 -14.89 -8.57 -8.19
CA ARG A 70 -13.56 -8.25 -8.70
C ARG A 70 -13.38 -6.74 -8.83
N PRO A 71 -12.15 -6.22 -8.61
CA PRO A 71 -10.96 -6.95 -8.18
C PRO A 71 -11.09 -7.44 -6.72
N CYS A 72 -10.48 -8.60 -6.43
CA CYS A 72 -10.42 -9.16 -5.08
C CYS A 72 -8.97 -9.32 -4.64
N TRP A 73 -8.73 -9.17 -3.36
CA TRP A 73 -7.45 -9.46 -2.73
C TRP A 73 -7.58 -10.60 -1.74
N ARG A 74 -6.48 -11.33 -1.58
CA ARG A 74 -6.32 -12.34 -0.56
C ARG A 74 -5.34 -11.82 0.46
N LEU A 75 -5.76 -11.87 1.72
CA LEU A 75 -4.93 -11.59 2.87
C LEU A 75 -4.22 -12.86 3.30
N ILE A 76 -2.90 -12.78 3.47
CA ILE A 76 -2.06 -13.91 3.88
C ILE A 76 -1.43 -13.54 5.21
N HIS A 77 -1.71 -14.33 6.24
CA HIS A 77 -1.05 -14.23 7.54
C HIS A 77 0.20 -15.11 7.56
N HIS A 78 1.32 -14.54 7.99
CA HIS A 78 2.59 -15.25 8.13
C HIS A 78 2.82 -15.67 9.58
N ARG A 79 3.70 -16.66 9.78
CA ARG A 79 4.04 -17.17 11.13
C ARG A 79 4.77 -16.14 12.00
N ASP A 80 5.44 -15.17 11.38
CA ASP A 80 6.15 -14.07 12.06
C ASP A 80 5.20 -12.94 12.49
N GLY A 81 3.88 -13.11 12.33
CA GLY A 81 2.87 -12.10 12.65
C GLY A 81 2.69 -11.03 11.57
N THR A 82 3.47 -11.07 10.49
CA THR A 82 3.29 -10.13 9.37
C THR A 82 2.20 -10.59 8.42
N MET A 83 1.75 -9.69 7.54
CA MET A 83 0.67 -9.94 6.60
C MET A 83 1.03 -9.46 5.19
N SER A 84 0.52 -10.16 4.18
CA SER A 84 0.65 -9.79 2.77
C SER A 84 -0.72 -9.71 2.11
N LEU A 85 -0.84 -8.86 1.08
CA LEU A 85 -1.99 -8.79 0.19
C LEU A 85 -1.59 -9.19 -1.22
N THR A 86 -2.41 -10.00 -1.86
CA THR A 86 -2.23 -10.42 -3.25
C THR A 86 -3.56 -10.35 -4.01
N PRO A 87 -3.61 -9.82 -5.25
CA PRO A 87 -2.49 -9.38 -6.10
C PRO A 87 -1.94 -7.99 -5.73
N SER A 88 -1.11 -7.41 -6.58
CA SER A 88 -0.67 -6.01 -6.43
C SER A 88 -1.87 -5.06 -6.38
N ILE A 89 -1.67 -3.92 -5.73
CA ILE A 89 -2.65 -2.83 -5.67
C ILE A 89 -2.26 -1.80 -6.72
N TRP A 90 -3.12 -1.62 -7.72
CA TRP A 90 -2.97 -0.57 -8.73
C TRP A 90 -4.16 0.37 -8.67
N ARG A 91 -3.91 1.60 -8.24
CA ARG A 91 -4.93 2.64 -8.23
C ARG A 91 -5.05 3.19 -9.64
N GLN A 92 -6.14 2.93 -10.36
CA GLN A 92 -6.28 3.42 -11.74
C GLN A 92 -6.58 4.94 -11.80
N GLY A 93 -7.24 5.48 -10.77
CA GLY A 93 -7.52 6.92 -10.63
C GLY A 93 -6.53 7.67 -9.72
N GLY A 94 -6.54 9.01 -9.79
CA GLY A 94 -5.74 9.88 -8.93
C GLY A 94 -4.22 9.73 -9.14
N CYS A 95 -3.48 9.41 -8.07
CA CYS A 95 -2.01 9.35 -8.07
C CYS A 95 -1.39 8.19 -8.85
N ARG A 96 -2.22 7.25 -9.34
CA ARG A 96 -1.78 6.07 -10.12
C ARG A 96 -0.72 5.20 -9.42
N SER A 97 -0.73 5.16 -8.09
CA SER A 97 0.20 4.33 -7.31
C SER A 97 0.03 2.84 -7.64
N HIS A 98 1.15 2.15 -7.85
CA HIS A 98 1.20 0.71 -8.06
C HIS A 98 2.24 0.09 -7.12
N PHE A 99 1.80 -0.81 -6.25
CA PHE A 99 2.64 -1.43 -5.22
C PHE A 99 2.09 -2.79 -4.78
N PHE A 100 2.91 -3.54 -4.08
CA PHE A 100 2.54 -4.72 -3.32
C PHE A 100 2.57 -4.40 -1.83
N ILE A 101 1.80 -5.15 -1.04
CA ILE A 101 1.99 -5.23 0.40
C ILE A 101 2.49 -6.62 0.73
N ARG A 102 3.72 -6.71 1.23
CA ARG A 102 4.36 -7.96 1.61
C ARG A 102 5.00 -7.84 2.96
N ASN A 103 4.72 -8.78 3.86
CA ASN A 103 5.28 -8.82 5.21
C ASN A 103 5.17 -7.46 5.92
N ASN A 104 3.95 -6.89 5.91
CA ASN A 104 3.63 -5.56 6.43
C ASN A 104 4.41 -4.42 5.79
N ARG A 105 4.93 -4.56 4.57
CA ARG A 105 5.72 -3.52 3.91
C ARG A 105 5.19 -3.18 2.54
N VAL A 106 5.26 -1.90 2.20
CA VAL A 106 4.95 -1.40 0.86
C VAL A 106 6.15 -1.64 -0.05
N GLU A 107 5.95 -2.43 -1.10
CA GLU A 107 6.92 -2.66 -2.16
C GLU A 107 6.42 -2.04 -3.47
N TRP A 108 7.05 -0.94 -3.89
CA TRP A 108 6.64 -0.23 -5.10
C TRP A 108 6.89 -1.05 -6.37
N PHE A 109 5.92 -1.08 -7.28
CA PHE A 109 6.13 -1.67 -8.59
C PHE A 109 7.16 -0.85 -9.37
N ARG A 110 8.14 -1.54 -9.95
CA ARG A 110 9.14 -0.95 -10.85
C ARG A 110 9.01 -1.64 -12.21
N PRO A 111 8.70 -0.92 -13.29
CA PRO A 111 8.74 -1.50 -14.61
C PRO A 111 10.18 -1.91 -14.96
N ALA A 112 10.36 -3.14 -15.44
CA ALA A 112 11.63 -3.57 -16.03
C ALA A 112 11.91 -2.69 -17.27
N GLY A 113 13.01 -1.93 -17.25
CA GLY A 113 13.42 -1.07 -18.36
C GLY A 113 13.79 0.36 -17.98
N LEU A 114 13.45 0.83 -16.78
CA LEU A 114 14.02 2.06 -16.22
C LEU A 114 15.34 1.76 -15.53
N ALA A 115 16.32 1.27 -16.30
CA ALA A 115 17.71 1.47 -15.92
C ALA A 115 17.92 2.99 -15.86
N SER A 116 18.15 3.51 -14.66
CA SER A 116 18.62 4.87 -14.46
C SER A 116 19.86 5.06 -15.32
N GLY A 117 19.69 5.76 -16.46
CA GLY A 117 20.77 6.12 -17.35
C GLY A 117 21.85 6.83 -16.54
N GLY A 118 23.04 6.22 -16.53
CA GLY A 118 24.25 6.88 -16.08
C GLY A 118 24.54 8.07 -16.98
N ILE A 119 24.78 9.20 -16.34
CA ILE A 119 25.55 10.34 -16.85
C ILE A 119 26.43 10.79 -15.70
#